data_AF-A0A5N9HFH4-F1
#
_entry.id   AF-A0A5N9HFH4-F1
#
_cell.length_a   1.000
_cell.length_b   1.000
_cell.length_c   1.000
_cell.angle_alpha   90.00
_cell.angle_beta   90.00
_cell.angle_gamma   90.00
#
_symmetry.space_group_name_H-M   'P 1'
#
loop_
_entity.id
_entity.type
_entity.pdbx_description
1 polymer ?
#
loop_
_entity_poly.entity_id
_entity_poly.type
_entity_poly.pdbx_seq_one_letter_code
_entity_poly.pdbx_strand_id
1 'polypeptide(L)'
;MAPDTTNIYISYYDDTSHNLKFAVATHFVFPTFTFSTVDSTNDMGQYSSIAAVNDTSVDNGQTVYISYYDATSGDLKLTSSTNSGSPFSVSTVVSSGDVGQFSSIAIVDPTTVFISYFEDAPIASGNKLRMVRSADYGVTFEDPATVDTDQSVGEHNDISLVGTTNVFVSYLDNTAGPGFGGLVCPKHRAELERSIWSSSIQRVSYLRPDSSGPISEWRVPQGRR
;
A
#
# COMPACT_ATOMS: atom_id res chain seq x y z
N MET A 1 11.77 -29.07 18.00
CA MET A 1 10.99 -28.11 17.18
C MET A 1 10.24 -27.24 18.15
N ALA A 2 10.56 -25.95 18.21
CA ALA A 2 9.70 -24.99 18.91
C ALA A 2 8.36 -24.92 18.14
N PRO A 3 7.21 -24.74 18.82
CA PRO A 3 5.95 -24.49 18.13
C PRO A 3 6.13 -23.25 17.25
N ASP A 4 5.57 -23.28 16.03
CA ASP A 4 5.43 -22.05 15.27
C ASP A 4 4.62 -21.08 16.15
N THR A 5 5.23 -19.97 16.54
CA THR A 5 4.51 -18.89 17.19
C THR A 5 4.19 -17.90 16.09
N THR A 6 3.14 -18.19 15.33
CA THR A 6 2.60 -17.19 14.40
C THR A 6 2.06 -16.02 15.23
N ASN A 7 2.71 -14.86 15.09
CA ASN A 7 2.27 -13.63 15.72
C ASN A 7 1.10 -13.03 14.93
N ILE A 8 0.16 -12.41 15.64
CA ILE A 8 -0.90 -11.60 15.03
C ILE A 8 -0.50 -10.14 15.20
N TYR A 9 -0.54 -9.40 14.09
CA TYR A 9 -0.25 -7.98 14.05
C TYR A 9 -1.50 -7.22 13.56
N ILE A 10 -1.86 -6.16 14.26
CA ILE A 10 -3.00 -5.31 13.91
C ILE A 10 -2.54 -3.86 14.00
N SER A 11 -2.69 -3.11 12.91
CA SER A 11 -2.68 -1.65 12.94
C SER A 11 -4.10 -1.13 12.93
N TYR A 12 -4.35 -0.04 13.65
CA TYR A 12 -5.66 0.61 13.62
C TYR A 12 -5.54 2.09 13.97
N TYR A 13 -6.41 2.88 13.37
CA TYR A 13 -6.66 4.25 13.75
C TYR A 13 -7.62 4.27 14.96
N ASP A 14 -7.22 4.92 16.04
CA ASP A 14 -8.08 5.12 17.20
C ASP A 14 -8.76 6.49 17.13
N ASP A 15 -10.00 6.52 16.64
CA ASP A 15 -10.80 7.73 16.45
C ASP A 15 -11.05 8.54 17.75
N THR A 16 -10.89 7.92 18.93
CA THR A 16 -11.01 8.65 20.20
C THR A 16 -9.77 9.47 20.51
N SER A 17 -8.59 8.95 20.16
CA SER A 17 -7.32 9.59 20.46
C SER A 17 -6.58 10.14 19.24
N HIS A 18 -7.15 9.94 18.04
CA HIS A 18 -6.61 10.32 16.74
C HIS A 18 -5.23 9.72 16.43
N ASN A 19 -4.87 8.61 17.07
CA ASN A 19 -3.52 8.04 16.98
C ASN A 19 -3.49 6.76 16.15
N LEU A 20 -2.32 6.50 15.54
CA LEU A 20 -2.01 5.18 15.00
C LEU A 20 -1.66 4.26 16.16
N LYS A 21 -2.41 3.18 16.31
CA LYS A 21 -2.19 2.16 17.32
C LYS A 21 -1.85 0.82 16.71
N PHE A 22 -1.17 0.02 17.53
CA PHE A 22 -0.73 -1.31 17.18
C PHE A 22 -1.13 -2.29 18.28
N ALA A 23 -1.55 -3.47 17.87
CA ALA A 23 -1.75 -4.61 18.74
C ALA A 23 -0.96 -5.81 18.23
N VAL A 24 -0.25 -6.47 19.14
CA VAL A 24 0.47 -7.72 18.86
C VAL A 24 0.04 -8.80 19.83
N ALA A 25 -0.21 -10.00 19.31
CA ALA A 25 -0.39 -11.19 20.12
C ALA A 25 0.59 -12.28 19.68
N THR A 26 1.18 -12.95 20.66
CA THR A 26 1.86 -14.23 20.43
C THR A 26 0.82 -15.34 20.57
N HIS A 27 0.90 -16.39 19.75
CA HIS A 27 0.00 -17.56 19.74
C HIS A 27 -1.39 -17.32 19.14
N PHE A 28 -1.58 -17.82 17.91
CA PHE A 28 -2.83 -17.69 17.16
C PHE A 28 -4.06 -18.35 17.81
N VAL A 29 -3.89 -19.47 18.52
CA VAL A 29 -5.02 -20.27 19.04
C VAL A 29 -5.66 -19.64 20.29
N PHE A 30 -4.92 -18.81 21.04
CA PHE A 30 -5.41 -18.07 22.21
C PHE A 30 -4.67 -16.73 22.36
N PRO A 31 -4.94 -15.76 21.47
CA PRO A 31 -4.14 -14.55 21.39
C PRO A 31 -4.36 -13.67 22.62
N THR A 32 -3.27 -13.30 23.29
CA THR A 32 -3.26 -12.23 24.30
C THR A 32 -2.61 -11.01 23.68
N PHE A 33 -3.40 -9.96 23.44
CA PHE A 33 -2.93 -8.74 22.79
C PHE A 33 -2.24 -7.81 23.78
N THR A 34 -1.07 -7.32 23.36
CA THR A 34 -0.42 -6.14 23.92
C THR A 34 -0.66 -4.97 22.97
N PHE A 35 -0.99 -3.81 23.51
CA PHE A 35 -1.31 -2.60 22.75
C PHE A 35 -0.23 -1.54 22.94
N SER A 36 0.08 -0.80 21.88
CA SER A 36 0.97 0.35 21.92
C SER A 36 0.48 1.46 21.00
N THR A 37 0.89 2.69 21.30
CA THR A 37 0.75 3.82 20.38
C THR A 37 1.99 3.88 19.51
N VAL A 38 1.80 3.99 18.19
CA VAL A 38 2.87 3.99 17.19
C VAL A 38 3.27 5.41 16.83
N ASP A 39 2.29 6.23 16.48
CA ASP A 39 2.44 7.65 16.17
C ASP A 39 1.26 8.41 16.79
N SER A 40 1.57 9.46 17.53
CA SER A 40 0.59 10.26 18.27
C SER A 40 0.75 11.76 18.04
N THR A 41 1.35 12.13 16.91
CA THR A 41 1.74 13.53 16.65
C THR A 41 0.61 14.41 16.16
N ASN A 42 -0.64 13.93 16.05
CA ASN A 42 -1.93 14.63 15.87
C ASN A 42 -2.96 13.60 15.35
N ASP A 43 -3.50 13.78 14.13
CA ASP A 43 -4.39 12.85 13.44
C ASP A 43 -3.57 11.92 12.53
N MET A 44 -3.21 10.76 13.08
CA MET A 44 -2.28 9.80 12.51
C MET A 44 -2.95 8.45 12.37
N GLY A 45 -2.79 7.80 11.22
CA GLY A 45 -3.10 6.38 11.09
C GLY A 45 -4.33 6.05 10.26
N GLN A 46 -5.02 7.05 9.73
CA GLN A 46 -6.12 6.81 8.80
C GLN A 46 -5.63 6.00 7.59
N TYR A 47 -6.51 5.15 7.05
CA TYR A 47 -6.21 4.28 5.92
C TYR A 47 -4.96 3.40 6.09
N SER A 48 -4.65 2.98 7.32
CA SER A 48 -3.46 2.17 7.59
C SER A 48 -3.51 0.81 6.88
N SER A 49 -2.37 0.37 6.39
CA SER A 49 -2.15 -0.98 5.87
C SER A 49 -0.91 -1.58 6.50
N ILE A 50 -0.92 -2.87 6.78
CA ILE A 50 0.12 -3.56 7.56
C ILE A 50 0.61 -4.81 6.84
N ALA A 51 1.92 -5.03 6.86
CA ALA A 51 2.53 -6.27 6.42
C ALA A 51 3.74 -6.62 7.30
N ALA A 52 3.98 -7.92 7.48
CA ALA A 52 5.11 -8.45 8.24
C ALA A 52 5.89 -9.44 7.39
N VAL A 53 7.22 -9.42 7.52
CA VAL A 53 8.14 -10.25 6.73
C VAL A 53 9.21 -10.85 7.61
N ASN A 54 9.54 -12.12 7.39
CA ASN A 54 10.56 -12.80 8.18
C ASN A 54 11.91 -12.18 7.85
N ASP A 55 12.65 -11.82 8.88
CA ASP A 55 13.94 -11.18 8.76
C ASP A 55 14.92 -11.87 9.71
N THR A 56 15.79 -12.70 9.14
CA THR A 56 16.79 -13.45 9.92
C THR A 56 17.94 -12.57 10.42
N SER A 57 17.99 -11.30 10.03
CA SER A 57 19.04 -10.35 10.44
C SER A 57 18.70 -9.57 11.71
N VAL A 58 17.49 -9.75 12.27
CA VAL A 58 16.99 -8.99 13.43
C VAL A 58 16.57 -9.93 14.58
N ASP A 59 16.60 -9.40 15.81
CA ASP A 59 16.54 -10.19 17.06
C ASP A 59 15.32 -11.12 17.18
N ASN A 60 14.14 -10.66 16.76
CA ASN A 60 12.88 -11.42 16.88
C ASN A 60 12.41 -12.00 15.53
N GLY A 61 13.28 -12.05 14.53
CA GLY A 61 13.01 -12.76 13.28
C GLY A 61 11.94 -12.15 12.37
N GLN A 62 11.35 -11.02 12.75
CA GLN A 62 10.21 -10.41 12.07
C GLN A 62 10.36 -8.89 12.01
N THR A 63 10.25 -8.37 10.79
CA THR A 63 10.13 -6.93 10.53
C THR A 63 8.68 -6.63 10.15
N VAL A 64 8.09 -5.63 10.81
CA VAL A 64 6.70 -5.18 10.63
C VAL A 64 6.71 -3.80 10.01
N TYR A 65 5.86 -3.59 9.01
CA TYR A 65 5.67 -2.32 8.31
C TYR A 65 4.22 -1.89 8.36
N ILE A 66 3.98 -0.60 8.57
CA ILE A 66 2.65 0.00 8.53
C ILE A 66 2.73 1.26 7.68
N SER A 67 2.05 1.28 6.54
CA SER A 67 1.80 2.52 5.79
C SER A 67 0.54 3.20 6.34
N TYR A 68 0.51 4.52 6.38
CA TYR A 68 -0.64 5.26 6.89
C TYR A 68 -0.67 6.70 6.40
N TYR A 69 -1.86 7.29 6.47
CA TYR A 69 -2.11 8.69 6.18
C TYR A 69 -1.95 9.55 7.44
N ASP A 70 -1.20 10.63 7.30
CA ASP A 70 -1.15 11.75 8.24
C ASP A 70 -2.19 12.78 7.79
N ALA A 71 -3.37 12.75 8.41
CA ALA A 71 -4.47 13.64 8.04
C ALA A 71 -4.22 15.09 8.47
N THR A 72 -3.17 15.34 9.24
CA THR A 72 -2.81 16.69 9.67
C THR A 72 -2.02 17.41 8.57
N SER A 73 -1.04 16.74 7.96
CA SER A 73 -0.23 17.32 6.89
C SER A 73 -0.66 16.91 5.47
N GLY A 74 -1.47 15.86 5.34
CA GLY A 74 -1.80 15.26 4.05
C GLY A 74 -0.70 14.32 3.54
N ASP A 75 0.16 13.80 4.43
CA ASP A 75 1.33 13.02 4.02
C ASP A 75 1.08 11.51 4.05
N LEU A 76 1.78 10.79 3.16
CA LEU A 76 1.94 9.34 3.27
C LEU A 76 3.15 9.07 4.17
N LYS A 77 2.94 8.30 5.24
CA LYS A 77 3.98 7.87 6.17
C LYS A 77 4.12 6.36 6.18
N LEU A 78 5.32 5.91 6.52
CA LEU A 78 5.64 4.51 6.77
C LEU A 78 6.26 4.44 8.15
N THR A 79 5.87 3.44 8.92
CA THR A 79 6.60 3.06 10.10
C THR A 79 7.03 1.61 10.04
N SER A 80 8.21 1.32 10.57
CA SER A 80 8.79 -0.01 10.59
C SER A 80 9.31 -0.39 11.96
N SER A 81 9.26 -1.68 12.28
CA SER A 81 9.87 -2.23 13.48
C SER A 81 10.56 -3.55 13.15
N THR A 82 11.84 -3.63 13.43
CA THR A 82 12.69 -4.82 13.30
C THR A 82 12.59 -5.75 14.51
N ASN A 83 11.67 -5.47 15.43
CA ASN A 83 11.54 -6.20 16.68
C ASN A 83 10.07 -6.49 17.00
N SER A 84 9.34 -7.06 16.03
CA SER A 84 7.93 -7.46 16.20
C SER A 84 6.99 -6.35 16.67
N GLY A 85 7.25 -5.10 16.26
CA GLY A 85 6.38 -3.96 16.55
C GLY A 85 6.77 -3.12 17.77
N SER A 86 8.01 -3.21 18.28
CA SER A 86 8.52 -2.28 19.31
C SER A 86 10.05 -2.18 19.39
N PRO A 87 10.67 -0.98 19.33
CA PRO A 87 10.05 0.29 18.98
C PRO A 87 9.72 0.36 17.47
N PHE A 88 8.86 1.32 17.13
CA PHE A 88 8.59 1.72 15.76
C PHE A 88 9.48 2.92 15.37
N SER A 89 10.00 2.91 14.16
CA SER A 89 10.67 4.05 13.52
C SER A 89 9.73 4.63 12.48
N VAL A 90 9.52 5.94 12.47
CA VAL A 90 8.59 6.62 11.56
C VAL A 90 9.37 7.38 10.49
N SER A 91 8.94 7.24 9.24
CA SER A 91 9.48 7.92 8.06
C SER A 91 8.34 8.57 7.27
N THR A 92 8.56 9.77 6.74
CA THR A 92 7.68 10.36 5.73
C THR A 92 8.05 9.78 4.36
N VAL A 93 7.07 9.24 3.65
CA VAL A 93 7.25 8.63 2.32
C VAL A 93 7.11 9.69 1.24
N VAL A 94 6.00 10.42 1.29
CA VAL A 94 5.67 11.51 0.36
C VAL A 94 4.94 12.60 1.14
N SER A 95 5.32 13.86 0.94
CA SER A 95 4.71 15.01 1.61
C SER A 95 4.26 16.15 0.70
N SER A 96 4.24 15.91 -0.62
CA SER A 96 3.84 16.92 -1.60
C SER A 96 2.37 16.75 -1.99
N GLY A 97 1.47 17.46 -1.31
CA GLY A 97 0.02 17.45 -1.59
C GLY A 97 -0.76 16.62 -0.55
N ASP A 98 -1.98 16.22 -0.91
CA ASP A 98 -2.78 15.28 -0.12
C ASP A 98 -2.59 13.87 -0.69
N VAL A 99 -1.69 13.14 -0.07
CA VAL A 99 -1.17 11.85 -0.52
C VAL A 99 -1.27 10.84 0.59
N GLY A 100 -1.64 9.60 0.26
CA GLY A 100 -1.56 8.49 1.20
C GLY A 100 -2.91 7.97 1.70
N GLN A 101 -4.01 8.61 1.32
CA GLN A 101 -5.32 8.01 1.54
C GLN A 101 -5.42 6.66 0.81
N PHE A 102 -6.22 5.75 1.37
CA PHE A 102 -6.37 4.38 0.87
C PHE A 102 -5.04 3.66 0.63
N SER A 103 -4.02 3.87 1.45
CA SER A 103 -2.73 3.21 1.26
C SER A 103 -2.87 1.68 1.35
N SER A 104 -2.12 0.96 0.50
CA SER A 104 -1.93 -0.48 0.64
C SER A 104 -0.44 -0.81 0.51
N ILE A 105 0.03 -1.80 1.27
CA ILE A 105 1.45 -2.15 1.38
C ILE A 105 1.68 -3.61 1.01
N ALA A 106 2.73 -3.86 0.23
CA ALA A 106 3.22 -5.21 -0.04
C ALA A 106 4.74 -5.27 0.06
N ILE A 107 5.25 -6.41 0.54
CA ILE A 107 6.67 -6.59 0.85
C ILE A 107 7.20 -7.77 0.04
N VAL A 108 8.35 -7.58 -0.62
CA VAL A 108 9.07 -8.68 -1.30
C VAL A 108 9.99 -9.39 -0.32
N ASP A 109 10.76 -8.60 0.43
CA ASP A 109 11.74 -9.03 1.43
C ASP A 109 11.90 -7.90 2.48
N PRO A 110 12.66 -8.09 3.58
CA PRO A 110 12.81 -7.06 4.60
C PRO A 110 13.30 -5.70 4.10
N THR A 111 14.00 -5.63 2.96
CA THR A 111 14.51 -4.37 2.42
C THR A 111 13.56 -3.71 1.43
N THR A 112 12.78 -4.52 0.70
CA THR A 112 12.01 -4.09 -0.46
C THR A 112 10.52 -3.97 -0.15
N VAL A 113 10.05 -2.74 -0.06
CA VAL A 113 8.67 -2.37 0.29
C VAL A 113 8.01 -1.62 -0.86
N PHE A 114 6.80 -2.02 -1.23
CA PHE A 114 5.94 -1.32 -2.18
C PHE A 114 4.72 -0.76 -1.46
N ILE A 115 4.35 0.48 -1.79
CA ILE A 115 3.14 1.13 -1.27
C ILE A 115 2.38 1.70 -2.46
N SER A 116 1.12 1.31 -2.62
CA SER A 116 0.16 2.01 -3.48
C SER A 116 -0.67 2.97 -2.65
N TYR A 117 -1.06 4.09 -3.24
CA TYR A 117 -1.85 5.10 -2.56
C TYR A 117 -2.65 5.97 -3.53
N PHE A 118 -3.72 6.55 -3.01
CA PHE A 118 -4.47 7.59 -3.67
C PHE A 118 -3.83 8.96 -3.39
N GLU A 119 -3.68 9.75 -4.44
CA GLU A 119 -3.35 11.17 -4.37
C GLU A 119 -4.60 11.95 -4.76
N ASP A 120 -5.13 12.70 -3.78
CA ASP A 120 -6.18 13.68 -4.04
C ASP A 120 -5.51 14.91 -4.67
N ALA A 121 -5.78 15.11 -5.96
CA ALA A 121 -5.18 16.21 -6.70
C ALA A 121 -6.25 17.25 -7.01
N PRO A 122 -5.87 18.53 -7.17
CA PRO A 122 -6.80 19.54 -7.66
C PRO A 122 -7.48 19.08 -8.96
N ILE A 123 -8.76 19.44 -9.14
CA ILE A 123 -9.60 19.06 -10.30
C ILE A 123 -8.89 19.27 -11.65
N ALA A 124 -8.03 20.29 -11.78
CA ALA A 124 -7.29 20.55 -13.02
C ALA A 124 -6.27 19.44 -13.40
N SER A 125 -5.76 18.72 -12.40
CA SER A 125 -4.73 17.68 -12.55
C SER A 125 -5.31 16.26 -12.46
N GLY A 126 -6.51 16.11 -11.90
CA GLY A 126 -7.20 14.83 -11.68
C GLY A 126 -6.53 13.96 -10.62
N ASN A 127 -7.34 13.16 -9.94
CA ASN A 127 -6.87 12.19 -8.95
C ASN A 127 -5.90 11.19 -9.58
N LYS A 128 -5.01 10.64 -8.74
CA LYS A 128 -4.02 9.68 -9.21
C LYS A 128 -3.98 8.47 -8.32
N LEU A 129 -3.90 7.31 -8.96
CA LEU A 129 -3.34 6.14 -8.32
C LEU A 129 -1.82 6.21 -8.47
N ARG A 130 -1.12 6.25 -7.33
CA ARG A 130 0.34 6.32 -7.28
C ARG A 130 0.91 5.06 -6.63
N MET A 131 2.19 4.84 -6.87
CA MET A 131 2.95 3.79 -6.21
C MET A 131 4.37 4.26 -5.93
N VAL A 132 4.95 3.78 -4.85
CA VAL A 132 6.34 4.06 -4.47
C VAL A 132 7.02 2.79 -3.96
N ARG A 133 8.35 2.76 -4.09
CA ARG A 133 9.21 1.66 -3.63
C ARG A 133 10.30 2.19 -2.70
N SER A 134 10.60 1.42 -1.65
CA SER A 134 11.85 1.49 -0.91
C SER A 134 12.61 0.18 -1.09
N ALA A 135 13.94 0.25 -1.09
CA ALA A 135 14.85 -0.90 -1.18
C ALA A 135 15.84 -0.97 -0.01
N ASP A 136 15.55 -0.24 1.08
CA ASP A 136 16.44 -0.07 2.24
C ASP A 136 15.66 -0.03 3.57
N TYR A 137 14.70 -0.95 3.74
CA TYR A 137 13.87 -1.07 4.95
C TYR A 137 12.90 0.10 5.18
N GLY A 138 12.51 0.81 4.12
CA GLY A 138 11.61 1.96 4.25
C GLY A 138 12.31 3.22 4.77
N VAL A 139 13.63 3.32 4.61
CA VAL A 139 14.42 4.47 5.06
C VAL A 139 14.43 5.54 3.97
N THR A 140 14.68 5.16 2.72
CA THR A 140 14.57 6.04 1.55
C THR A 140 13.56 5.48 0.54
N PHE A 141 12.97 6.39 -0.23
CA PHE A 141 11.99 6.07 -1.25
C PHE A 141 12.40 6.65 -2.60
N GLU A 142 12.07 5.92 -3.65
CA GLU A 142 12.19 6.39 -5.03
C GLU A 142 11.12 7.43 -5.37
N ASP A 143 11.29 8.13 -6.50
CA ASP A 143 10.29 9.07 -7.00
C ASP A 143 8.96 8.35 -7.32
N PRO A 144 7.82 8.75 -6.73
CA PRO A 144 6.57 8.01 -6.90
C PRO A 144 6.08 7.94 -8.34
N ALA A 145 5.75 6.73 -8.81
CA ALA A 145 5.21 6.48 -10.14
C ALA A 145 3.70 6.78 -10.20
N THR A 146 3.21 7.19 -11.37
CA THR A 146 1.77 7.29 -11.66
C THR A 146 1.30 6.00 -12.32
N VAL A 147 0.35 5.31 -11.68
CA VAL A 147 -0.25 4.06 -12.16
C VAL A 147 -1.47 4.35 -13.03
N ASP A 148 -2.32 5.26 -12.58
CA ASP A 148 -3.47 5.77 -13.33
C ASP A 148 -3.72 7.25 -12.97
N THR A 149 -4.33 7.99 -13.88
CA THR A 149 -4.68 9.40 -13.69
C THR A 149 -5.95 9.73 -14.47
N ASP A 150 -6.96 10.20 -13.75
CA ASP A 150 -8.23 10.72 -14.27
C ASP A 150 -8.95 11.50 -13.14
N GLN A 151 -10.08 12.12 -13.42
CA GLN A 151 -10.82 12.93 -12.44
C GLN A 151 -11.33 12.15 -11.22
N SER A 152 -11.43 10.81 -11.27
CA SER A 152 -11.96 10.02 -10.15
C SER A 152 -11.43 8.56 -10.15
N VAL A 153 -10.11 8.40 -9.97
CA VAL A 153 -9.43 7.08 -9.92
C VAL A 153 -8.60 6.90 -8.65
N GLY A 154 -8.42 5.65 -8.23
CA GLY A 154 -7.36 5.24 -7.30
C GLY A 154 -7.81 5.01 -5.86
N GLU A 155 -9.04 5.36 -5.52
CA GLU A 155 -9.62 5.08 -4.21
C GLU A 155 -9.74 3.56 -3.95
N HIS A 156 -9.76 3.19 -2.67
CA HIS A 156 -9.90 1.81 -2.21
C HIS A 156 -8.96 0.83 -2.92
N ASN A 157 -7.73 1.26 -3.18
CA ASN A 157 -6.77 0.43 -3.88
C ASN A 157 -6.20 -0.66 -2.96
N ASP A 158 -5.72 -1.72 -3.60
CA ASP A 158 -5.01 -2.81 -2.95
C ASP A 158 -3.86 -3.29 -3.83
N ILE A 159 -2.70 -3.51 -3.22
CA ILE A 159 -1.47 -3.92 -3.91
C ILE A 159 -1.12 -5.36 -3.54
N SER A 160 -0.71 -6.13 -4.54
CA SER A 160 -0.22 -7.49 -4.34
C SER A 160 0.97 -7.78 -5.25
N LEU A 161 1.76 -8.79 -4.85
CA LEU A 161 3.00 -9.17 -5.51
C LEU A 161 2.92 -10.61 -6.00
N VAL A 162 3.51 -10.89 -7.17
CA VAL A 162 3.69 -12.27 -7.68
C VAL A 162 5.17 -12.52 -7.97
N GLY A 163 5.88 -13.10 -7.02
CA GLY A 163 7.35 -13.19 -7.06
C GLY A 163 7.99 -11.86 -6.65
N THR A 164 9.19 -11.56 -7.16
CA THR A 164 9.99 -10.41 -6.68
C THR A 164 9.82 -9.12 -7.48
N THR A 165 9.16 -9.16 -8.63
CA THR A 165 9.16 -8.04 -9.59
C THR A 165 7.80 -7.72 -10.19
N ASN A 166 6.73 -8.42 -9.79
CA ASN A 166 5.44 -8.31 -10.46
C ASN A 166 4.46 -7.68 -9.48
N VAL A 167 4.07 -6.44 -9.75
CA VAL A 167 3.21 -5.66 -8.87
C VAL A 167 1.84 -5.47 -9.50
N PHE A 168 0.80 -5.94 -8.83
CA PHE A 168 -0.60 -5.79 -9.22
C PHE A 168 -1.27 -4.80 -8.28
N VAL A 169 -2.06 -3.88 -8.84
CA VAL A 169 -2.86 -2.94 -8.05
C VAL A 169 -4.30 -2.98 -8.55
N SER A 170 -5.23 -3.36 -7.69
CA SER A 170 -6.67 -3.18 -7.93
C SER A 170 -7.14 -1.87 -7.32
N TYR A 171 -8.11 -1.20 -7.94
CA TYR A 171 -8.60 0.10 -7.47
C TYR A 171 -10.01 0.42 -7.99
N LEU A 172 -10.64 1.40 -7.35
CA LEU A 172 -11.89 1.99 -7.80
C LEU A 172 -11.62 3.09 -8.85
N ASP A 173 -12.32 2.99 -9.98
CA ASP A 173 -12.40 4.03 -11.01
C ASP A 173 -13.87 4.44 -11.20
N ASN A 174 -14.20 5.66 -10.78
CA ASN A 174 -15.52 6.26 -10.88
C ASN A 174 -15.63 7.25 -12.05
N THR A 175 -14.66 7.27 -12.96
CA THR A 175 -14.71 8.13 -14.14
C THR A 175 -15.96 7.80 -14.95
N ALA A 176 -16.87 8.77 -15.04
CA ALA A 176 -18.09 8.66 -15.82
C ALA A 176 -17.74 8.56 -17.31
N GLY A 177 -17.53 7.34 -17.81
CA GLY A 177 -17.55 7.09 -19.24
C GLY A 177 -18.95 7.42 -19.80
N PRO A 178 -19.09 7.82 -21.08
CA PRO A 178 -20.41 7.80 -21.71
C PRO A 178 -20.94 6.37 -21.55
N GLY A 179 -22.13 6.20 -20.96
CA GLY A 179 -22.57 4.91 -20.43
C GLY A 179 -22.23 3.72 -21.33
N PHE A 180 -21.52 2.73 -20.78
CA PHE A 180 -21.27 1.47 -21.48
C PHE A 180 -21.81 0.32 -20.65
N GLY A 181 -22.85 -0.33 -21.19
CA GLY A 181 -22.96 -1.77 -21.03
C GLY A 181 -21.68 -2.39 -21.61
N GLY A 182 -21.00 -3.19 -20.80
CA GLY A 182 -19.77 -3.88 -21.22
C GLY A 182 -18.50 -3.07 -20.99
N LEU A 183 -17.52 -3.75 -20.43
CA LEU A 183 -16.12 -3.38 -20.31
C LEU A 183 -15.62 -2.59 -21.54
N VAL A 184 -15.32 -1.30 -21.34
CA VAL A 184 -14.51 -0.53 -22.29
C VAL A 184 -13.33 0.05 -21.53
N CYS A 185 -12.19 -0.63 -21.62
CA CYS A 185 -10.87 -0.04 -21.44
C CYS A 185 -10.43 0.50 -22.82
N PRO A 186 -10.24 1.81 -23.01
CA PRO A 186 -9.79 2.36 -24.29
C PRO A 186 -8.34 1.97 -24.66
N LYS A 187 -7.55 1.39 -23.73
CA LYS A 187 -6.13 1.07 -23.97
C LYS A 187 -5.72 -0.40 -23.95
N HIS A 188 -6.57 -1.32 -23.49
CA HIS A 188 -6.24 -2.74 -23.45
C HIS A 188 -7.40 -3.61 -23.91
N ARG A 189 -7.56 -3.66 -25.24
CA ARG A 189 -8.35 -4.69 -25.92
C ARG A 189 -7.49 -5.96 -26.05
N ALA A 190 -7.44 -6.76 -24.98
CA ALA A 190 -7.34 -8.22 -25.02
C ALA A 190 -7.10 -8.73 -23.60
N GLU A 191 -7.90 -9.73 -23.21
CA GLU A 191 -7.71 -10.60 -22.05
C GLU A 191 -7.99 -9.99 -20.68
N LEU A 192 -9.24 -10.14 -20.23
CA LEU A 192 -9.61 -10.85 -19.00
C LEU A 192 -11.14 -10.87 -18.88
N GLU A 193 -11.78 -11.89 -19.46
CA GLU A 193 -13.13 -12.26 -19.08
C GLU A 193 -13.07 -13.13 -17.82
N ARG A 194 -13.65 -12.65 -16.72
CA ARG A 194 -14.77 -13.30 -16.02
C ARG A 194 -15.08 -12.56 -14.71
N SER A 195 -16.29 -11.98 -14.69
CA SER A 195 -17.15 -11.76 -13.52
C SER A 195 -16.58 -10.92 -12.38
N ILE A 196 -17.21 -9.76 -12.10
CA ILE A 196 -17.90 -9.47 -10.82
C ILE A 196 -18.92 -8.35 -11.10
N TRP A 197 -20.17 -8.59 -10.73
CA TRP A 197 -21.26 -7.62 -10.81
C TRP A 197 -21.13 -6.60 -9.67
N SER A 198 -20.97 -5.33 -10.00
CA SER A 198 -21.26 -4.17 -9.14
C SER A 198 -21.27 -2.91 -10.01
N SER A 199 -22.10 -1.92 -9.68
CA SER A 199 -22.26 -0.64 -10.39
C SER A 199 -21.09 0.34 -10.21
N SER A 200 -19.89 -0.18 -9.95
CA SER A 200 -18.62 0.54 -9.79
C SER A 200 -17.56 -0.23 -10.58
N ILE A 201 -16.81 0.45 -11.46
CA ILE A 201 -15.80 -0.22 -12.29
C ILE A 201 -14.58 -0.52 -11.42
N GLN A 202 -14.32 -1.80 -11.15
CA GLN A 202 -13.07 -2.26 -10.56
C GLN A 202 -12.04 -2.47 -11.69
N ARG A 203 -10.89 -1.80 -11.59
CA ARG A 203 -9.76 -1.99 -12.52
C ARG A 203 -8.62 -2.70 -11.81
N VAL A 204 -7.87 -3.50 -12.57
CA VAL A 204 -6.60 -4.09 -12.14
C VAL A 204 -5.53 -3.61 -13.11
N SER A 205 -4.55 -2.88 -12.57
CA SER A 205 -3.35 -2.47 -13.28
C SER A 205 -2.19 -3.35 -12.84
N TYR A 206 -1.25 -3.59 -13.75
CA TYR A 206 -0.10 -4.42 -13.47
C TYR A 206 1.16 -3.81 -14.09
N LEU A 207 2.25 -3.79 -13.32
CA LEU A 207 3.53 -3.20 -13.69
C LEU A 207 4.65 -4.26 -13.66
N ARG A 208 5.55 -4.20 -14.65
CA ARG A 208 6.82 -4.96 -14.68
C ARG A 208 8.02 -4.02 -14.86
N PRO A 209 9.18 -4.34 -14.27
CA PRO A 209 10.43 -3.69 -14.61
C PRO A 209 10.90 -4.15 -15.99
N ASP A 210 11.57 -3.27 -16.73
CA ASP A 210 12.23 -3.63 -18.00
C ASP A 210 13.56 -4.38 -17.77
N SER A 211 14.25 -4.14 -16.66
CA SER A 211 15.22 -5.07 -16.03
C SER A 211 15.79 -4.43 -14.76
N SER A 212 15.36 -4.87 -13.57
CA SER A 212 15.90 -4.46 -12.24
C SER A 212 15.99 -2.95 -11.91
N GLY A 213 15.48 -2.06 -12.76
CA GLY A 213 15.58 -0.61 -12.62
C GLY A 213 14.67 0.06 -11.59
N PRO A 214 14.83 1.39 -11.38
CA PRO A 214 13.95 2.21 -10.54
C PRO A 214 12.50 2.22 -11.06
N ILE A 215 11.52 2.54 -10.20
CA ILE A 215 10.08 2.51 -10.56
C ILE A 215 9.70 3.36 -11.78
N SER A 216 10.48 4.38 -12.13
CA SER A 216 10.31 5.18 -13.35
C SER A 216 10.52 4.39 -14.65
N GLU A 217 11.20 3.24 -14.59
CA GLU A 217 11.43 2.32 -15.71
C GLU A 217 10.32 1.25 -15.83
N TRP A 218 9.41 1.18 -14.84
CA TRP A 218 8.31 0.22 -14.85
C TRP A 218 7.20 0.70 -15.76
N ARG A 219 6.73 -0.18 -16.64
CA ARG A 219 5.67 0.16 -17.60
C ARG A 219 4.51 -0.80 -17.48
N VAL A 220 3.30 -0.29 -17.73
CA VAL A 220 2.15 -1.13 -18.05
C VAL A 220 2.48 -1.85 -19.37
N PRO A 221 2.52 -3.19 -19.41
CA PRO A 221 2.83 -3.91 -20.65
C PRO A 221 1.81 -3.53 -21.73
N GLN A 222 2.23 -2.86 -22.80
CA GLN A 222 1.39 -2.76 -24.00
C GLN A 222 1.33 -4.16 -24.61
N GLY A 223 0.13 -4.73 -24.72
CA GLY A 223 -0.06 -6.10 -25.21
C GLY A 223 0.73 -6.32 -26.51
N ARG A 224 1.42 -7.47 -26.61
CA ARG A 224 1.99 -7.87 -27.90
C ARG A 224 0.83 -8.10 -28.87
N ARG A 225 0.97 -7.45 -30.03
CA ARG A 225 0.03 -7.43 -31.16
C ARG A 225 -0.48 -8.81 -31.56
#